data_AF-A0A7Z0DJF8-F1
#
_entry.id   AF-A0A7Z0DJF8-F1
#
_cell.length_a   1.000
_cell.length_b   1.000
_cell.length_c   1.000
_cell.angle_alpha   90.00
_cell.angle_beta   90.00
_cell.angle_gamma   90.00
#
_symmetry.space_group_name_H-M   'P 1'
#
loop_
_entity.id
_entity.type
_entity.pdbx_description
1 polymer ?
#
loop_
_entity_poly.entity_id
_entity_poly.type
_entity_poly.pdbx_seq_one_letter_code
_entity_poly.pdbx_strand_id
1 'polypeptide(L)'
;MSDGDDRPEDATGAPDDASVPSDGQPSEDEAWRQIVENYGDRPAIEEPVPSGLFEKKIDIVEQVDEPDSHDDMWRDDDEGYVPPPPPPLPKPTPARLLAWIGVLGAPVAVLVLIVVIQITDRHFSSWVIGGLVAAFLAGFVYLLATMPSEPRDPWDDGARV
;
A
#
# COMPACT_ATOMS: atom_id res chain seq x y z
N MET A 1 12.02 -56.46 18.60
CA MET A 1 11.65 -56.76 17.21
C MET A 1 11.64 -55.42 16.50
N SER A 2 12.63 -55.23 15.62
CA SER A 2 12.94 -53.99 14.90
C SER A 2 12.08 -53.83 13.63
N ASP A 3 12.25 -52.63 13.04
CA ASP A 3 12.05 -52.22 11.63
C ASP A 3 10.69 -51.61 11.27
N GLY A 4 10.62 -50.49 10.52
CA GLY A 4 11.64 -49.72 9.79
C GLY A 4 11.27 -48.23 9.78
N ASP A 5 12.25 -47.32 9.75
CA ASP A 5 12.76 -46.64 8.54
C ASP A 5 11.67 -45.72 7.94
N ASP A 6 11.83 -44.42 7.76
CA ASP A 6 12.87 -43.79 6.95
C ASP A 6 13.04 -42.31 7.35
N ARG A 7 14.29 -41.85 7.38
CA ARG A 7 14.65 -40.47 7.00
C ARG A 7 14.85 -40.49 5.47
N PRO A 8 14.63 -39.40 4.70
CA PRO A 8 15.68 -38.38 4.71
C PRO A 8 15.26 -36.93 4.29
N GLU A 9 16.08 -35.97 4.73
CA GLU A 9 16.42 -34.65 4.13
C GLU A 9 15.35 -33.53 4.06
N ASP A 10 15.65 -32.39 4.69
CA ASP A 10 16.15 -31.25 3.92
C ASP A 10 16.89 -30.27 4.84
N ALA A 11 18.06 -29.87 4.38
CA ALA A 11 19.00 -29.01 5.04
C ALA A 11 18.84 -27.59 4.49
N THR A 12 17.89 -26.79 5.00
CA THR A 12 17.99 -25.33 4.90
C THR A 12 17.15 -24.64 5.98
N GLY A 13 17.48 -24.88 7.25
CA GLY A 13 17.00 -24.05 8.35
C GLY A 13 18.17 -23.23 8.86
N ALA A 14 18.26 -21.97 8.45
CA ALA A 14 19.15 -20.99 9.04
C ALA A 14 19.05 -21.04 10.58
N PRO A 15 20.13 -20.80 11.34
CA PRO A 15 20.06 -20.85 12.78
C PRO A 15 19.22 -19.66 13.28
N ASP A 16 17.99 -19.95 13.70
CA ASP A 16 17.13 -19.06 14.50
C ASP A 16 17.64 -18.94 15.94
N ASP A 17 18.95 -18.79 16.11
CA ASP A 17 19.58 -18.62 17.42
C ASP A 17 20.14 -17.19 17.54
N ALA A 18 19.21 -16.26 17.66
CA ALA A 18 19.44 -15.06 18.44
C ALA A 18 18.82 -15.27 19.82
N SER A 19 19.31 -16.26 20.59
CA SER A 19 18.97 -16.40 22.00
C SER A 19 19.52 -15.20 22.78
N VAL A 20 18.69 -14.18 22.96
CA VAL A 20 18.89 -13.16 23.98
C VAL A 20 18.68 -13.85 25.34
N PRO A 21 19.63 -13.77 26.28
CA PRO A 21 19.45 -14.34 27.61
C PRO A 21 18.32 -13.60 28.35
N SER A 22 17.21 -14.29 28.60
CA SER A 22 16.05 -13.75 29.30
C SER A 22 16.29 -13.74 30.81
N ASP A 23 17.09 -12.78 31.31
CA ASP A 23 17.15 -12.49 32.74
C ASP A 23 15.81 -11.85 33.17
N GLY A 24 14.91 -12.70 33.70
CA GLY A 24 13.73 -12.27 34.47
C GLY A 24 12.51 -11.80 33.68
N GLN A 25 12.48 -11.93 32.36
CA GLN A 25 11.25 -11.77 31.56
C GLN A 25 10.45 -13.08 31.62
N PRO A 26 9.12 -13.05 31.85
CA PRO A 26 8.29 -14.24 31.72
C PRO A 26 8.52 -14.85 30.33
N SER A 27 8.58 -16.17 30.26
CA SER A 27 8.75 -16.87 28.98
C SER A 27 7.73 -16.37 27.96
N GLU A 28 8.08 -16.33 26.67
CA GLU A 28 7.17 -15.81 25.62
C GLU A 28 5.80 -16.49 25.68
N ASP A 29 5.76 -17.79 25.93
CA ASP A 29 4.54 -18.57 26.15
C ASP A 29 3.70 -18.06 27.33
N GLU A 30 4.35 -17.64 28.41
CA GLU A 30 3.70 -17.09 29.60
C GLU A 30 3.20 -15.66 29.37
N ALA A 31 3.93 -14.86 28.61
CA ALA A 31 3.49 -13.53 28.17
C ALA A 31 2.26 -13.62 27.24
N TRP A 32 2.28 -14.55 26.28
CA TRP A 32 1.12 -14.82 25.42
C TRP A 32 -0.08 -15.32 26.21
N ARG A 33 0.13 -16.24 27.15
CA ARG A 33 -0.94 -16.74 28.03
C ARG A 33 -1.57 -15.60 28.84
N GLN A 34 -0.77 -14.69 29.38
CA GLN A 34 -1.27 -13.53 30.14
C GLN A 34 -2.14 -12.60 29.27
N ILE A 35 -1.80 -12.40 28.00
CA ILE A 35 -2.60 -11.58 27.07
C ILE A 35 -3.95 -12.27 26.78
N VAL A 36 -3.95 -13.58 26.56
CA VAL A 36 -5.17 -14.36 26.27
C VAL A 36 -6.09 -14.44 27.50
N GLU A 37 -5.53 -14.65 28.68
CA GLU A 37 -6.30 -14.73 29.93
C GLU A 37 -6.99 -13.40 30.27
N ASN A 38 -6.34 -12.28 29.98
CA ASN A 38 -6.90 -10.94 30.17
C ASN A 38 -7.59 -10.40 28.90
N TYR A 39 -7.80 -11.23 27.88
CA TYR A 39 -8.39 -10.81 26.62
C TYR A 39 -9.86 -10.44 26.82
N GLY A 40 -10.14 -9.14 26.76
CA GLY A 40 -11.48 -8.58 26.96
C GLY A 40 -11.64 -7.83 28.28
N ASP A 41 -10.71 -8.00 29.23
CA ASP A 41 -10.62 -7.11 30.38
C ASP A 41 -10.02 -5.78 29.92
N ARG A 42 -10.82 -4.71 30.01
CA ARG A 42 -10.29 -3.36 29.77
C ARG A 42 -9.42 -3.00 30.97
N PRO A 43 -8.12 -2.69 30.78
CA PRO A 43 -7.31 -2.17 31.88
C PRO A 43 -8.00 -0.91 32.41
N ALA A 44 -8.31 -0.91 33.70
CA ALA A 44 -8.82 0.27 34.37
C ALA A 44 -7.69 1.31 34.37
N ILE A 45 -7.75 2.27 33.45
CA ILE A 45 -6.82 3.39 33.44
C ILE A 45 -7.21 4.27 34.64
N GLU A 46 -6.39 4.25 35.69
CA GLU A 46 -6.64 5.00 36.93
C GLU A 46 -6.62 6.53 36.72
N GLU A 47 -5.94 7.00 35.67
CA GLU A 47 -6.04 8.38 35.22
C GLU A 47 -7.17 8.57 34.21
N PRO A 48 -8.22 9.34 34.54
CA PRO A 48 -9.23 9.69 33.56
C PRO A 48 -8.56 10.51 32.45
N VAL A 49 -8.77 10.10 31.19
CA VAL A 49 -8.38 10.91 30.02
C VAL A 49 -8.95 12.31 30.22
N PRO A 50 -8.15 13.39 30.23
CA PRO A 50 -8.66 14.72 30.49
C PRO A 50 -9.66 15.11 29.40
N SER A 51 -10.93 15.16 29.76
CA SER A 51 -12.05 15.42 28.85
C SER A 51 -11.91 16.76 28.09
N GLY A 52 -11.14 17.69 28.63
CA GLY A 52 -10.92 19.03 28.09
C GLY A 52 -10.04 19.10 26.83
N LEU A 53 -9.40 18.01 26.38
CA LEU A 53 -8.59 18.04 25.14
C LEU A 53 -9.44 18.22 23.87
N PHE A 54 -10.67 17.71 23.88
CA PHE A 54 -11.62 17.89 22.77
C PHE A 54 -12.50 19.14 22.93
N GLU A 55 -12.41 19.80 24.08
CA GLU A 55 -13.25 20.92 24.47
C GLU A 55 -12.55 22.28 24.29
N LYS A 56 -11.29 22.27 23.86
CA LYS A 56 -10.63 23.45 23.31
C LYS A 56 -11.22 23.77 21.94
N LYS A 57 -12.48 24.21 21.98
CA LYS A 57 -13.17 24.93 20.93
C LYS A 57 -12.30 26.12 20.60
N ILE A 58 -11.56 26.00 19.50
CA ILE A 58 -10.80 27.09 18.94
C ILE A 58 -11.85 28.08 18.42
N ASP A 59 -12.29 28.99 19.29
CA ASP A 59 -13.06 30.18 18.91
C ASP A 59 -12.07 31.14 18.23
N ILE A 60 -11.69 30.84 16.99
CA ILE A 60 -11.16 31.84 16.07
C ILE A 60 -12.34 32.27 15.20
N VAL A 61 -13.27 32.98 15.83
CA VAL A 61 -14.16 33.90 15.12
C VAL A 61 -14.07 35.22 15.86
N GLU A 62 -12.91 35.84 15.77
CA GLU A 62 -12.84 37.29 15.93
C GLU A 62 -13.25 37.85 14.57
N GLN A 63 -14.45 38.43 14.52
CA GLN A 63 -14.89 39.23 13.37
C GLN A 63 -14.00 40.46 13.33
N VAL A 64 -12.91 40.39 12.58
CA VAL A 64 -12.12 41.57 12.25
C VAL A 64 -12.76 42.17 11.01
N ASP A 65 -13.42 43.32 11.19
CA ASP A 65 -13.64 44.26 10.10
C ASP A 65 -12.29 44.54 9.46
N GLU A 66 -12.27 44.36 8.15
CA GLU A 66 -11.06 44.33 7.33
C GLU A 66 -10.21 45.58 7.59
N PRO A 67 -8.94 45.44 8.04
CA PRO A 67 -8.03 46.57 8.11
C PRO A 67 -7.95 47.24 6.73
N ASP A 68 -7.89 48.57 6.69
CA ASP A 68 -7.73 49.35 5.46
C ASP A 68 -6.62 48.76 4.59
N SER A 69 -7.05 48.10 3.51
CA SER A 69 -6.56 48.31 2.15
C SER A 69 -5.03 48.38 2.08
N HIS A 70 -4.40 47.20 1.97
CA HIS A 70 -3.03 47.06 1.46
C HIS A 70 -2.98 47.33 -0.06
N ASP A 71 -3.98 48.01 -0.61
CA ASP A 71 -4.29 48.10 -2.02
C ASP A 71 -3.16 48.77 -2.83
N ASP A 72 -2.28 49.51 -2.17
CA ASP A 72 -1.21 50.24 -2.85
C ASP A 72 0.08 49.42 -3.06
N MET A 73 0.19 48.21 -2.49
CA MET A 73 1.35 47.32 -2.72
C MET A 73 1.12 46.29 -3.84
N TRP A 74 -0.12 46.18 -4.33
CA TRP A 74 -0.53 45.18 -5.33
C TRP A 74 -1.05 45.81 -6.64
N ARG A 75 -0.98 47.14 -6.77
CA ARG A 75 -1.67 47.93 -7.81
C ARG A 75 -0.93 48.07 -9.15
N ASP A 76 0.25 47.48 -9.32
CA ASP A 76 1.06 47.63 -10.54
C ASP A 76 1.33 46.32 -11.32
N ASP A 77 0.86 45.15 -10.86
CA ASP A 77 0.98 43.88 -11.58
C ASP A 77 -0.39 43.17 -11.72
N ASP A 78 -1.41 43.88 -12.23
CA ASP A 78 -2.74 43.32 -12.51
C ASP A 78 -2.73 42.26 -13.65
N GLU A 79 -1.57 42.01 -14.27
CA GLU A 79 -1.35 40.94 -15.23
C GLU A 79 -0.92 39.65 -14.51
N GLY A 80 -1.81 39.08 -13.70
CA GLY A 80 -1.56 37.81 -13.01
C GLY A 80 -1.07 36.72 -13.98
N TYR A 81 -0.08 35.93 -13.58
CA TYR A 81 0.48 34.85 -14.41
C TYR A 81 -0.61 33.87 -14.86
N VAL A 82 -0.83 33.78 -16.18
CA VAL A 82 -1.70 32.77 -16.80
C VAL A 82 -0.81 31.61 -17.25
N PRO A 83 -0.88 30.43 -16.61
CA PRO A 83 -0.10 29.29 -17.06
C PRO A 83 -0.43 28.95 -18.51
N PRO A 84 0.57 28.59 -19.32
CA PRO A 84 0.30 28.07 -20.65
C PRO A 84 -0.60 26.82 -20.52
N PRO A 85 -1.42 26.53 -21.53
CA PRO A 85 -2.22 25.31 -21.52
C PRO A 85 -1.29 24.09 -21.33
N PRO A 86 -1.66 23.12 -20.47
CA PRO A 86 -0.80 21.99 -20.18
C PRO A 86 -0.50 21.19 -21.44
N PRO A 87 0.71 20.61 -21.57
CA PRO A 87 1.04 19.75 -22.70
C PRO A 87 0.07 18.54 -22.75
N PRO A 88 -0.25 18.03 -23.95
CA PRO A 88 -1.11 16.87 -24.08
C PRO A 88 -0.50 15.66 -23.38
N LEU A 89 -1.35 14.86 -22.71
CA LEU A 89 -0.90 13.69 -21.98
C LEU A 89 -0.21 12.67 -22.90
N PRO A 90 0.93 12.09 -22.48
CA PRO A 90 1.60 11.05 -23.24
C PRO A 90 0.70 9.81 -23.33
N LYS A 91 0.49 9.31 -24.56
CA LYS A 91 -0.26 8.07 -24.78
C LYS A 91 0.65 6.87 -24.48
N PRO A 92 0.13 5.81 -23.83
CA PRO A 92 0.92 4.61 -23.62
C PRO A 92 1.29 3.95 -24.96
N THR A 93 2.49 3.40 -25.05
CA THR A 93 2.88 2.58 -26.20
C THR A 93 2.02 1.30 -26.24
N PRO A 94 1.81 0.70 -27.43
CA PRO A 94 1.02 -0.53 -27.55
C PRO A 94 1.50 -1.66 -26.64
N ALA A 95 2.82 -1.80 -26.48
CA ALA A 95 3.42 -2.79 -25.58
C ALA A 95 3.06 -2.51 -24.11
N ARG A 96 3.07 -1.24 -23.67
CA ARG A 96 2.65 -0.86 -22.31
C ARG A 96 1.17 -1.11 -22.09
N LEU A 97 0.33 -0.87 -23.11
CA LEU A 97 -1.09 -1.18 -23.05
C LEU A 97 -1.32 -2.69 -22.88
N LEU A 98 -0.64 -3.52 -23.67
CA LEU A 98 -0.71 -4.98 -23.54
C LEU A 98 -0.26 -5.46 -22.16
N ALA A 99 0.78 -4.86 -21.60
CA ALA A 99 1.25 -5.19 -20.26
C ALA A 99 0.18 -4.88 -19.19
N TRP A 100 -0.50 -3.73 -19.28
CA TRP A 100 -1.63 -3.42 -18.41
C TRP A 100 -2.82 -4.38 -18.60
N ILE A 101 -3.11 -4.78 -19.83
CA ILE A 101 -4.12 -5.82 -20.11
C ILE A 101 -3.71 -7.16 -19.49
N GLY A 102 -2.44 -7.54 -19.54
CA GLY A 102 -1.96 -8.75 -18.85
C GLY A 102 -2.15 -8.67 -17.34
N VAL A 103 -1.73 -7.56 -16.72
CA VAL A 103 -1.73 -7.38 -15.26
C VAL A 103 -3.14 -7.27 -14.67
N LEU A 104 -4.05 -6.52 -15.30
CA LEU A 104 -5.44 -6.40 -14.84
C LEU A 104 -6.35 -7.47 -15.45
N GLY A 105 -6.14 -7.79 -16.71
CA GLY A 105 -6.97 -8.72 -17.45
C GLY A 105 -6.79 -10.16 -17.01
N ALA A 106 -5.60 -10.60 -16.60
CA ALA A 106 -5.44 -11.97 -16.11
C ALA A 106 -6.20 -12.26 -14.82
N PRO A 107 -6.13 -11.45 -13.74
CA PRO A 107 -6.95 -11.64 -12.55
C PRO A 107 -8.46 -11.60 -12.85
N VAL A 108 -8.90 -10.63 -13.64
CA VAL A 108 -10.31 -10.53 -14.04
C VAL A 108 -10.73 -11.75 -14.86
N ALA A 109 -9.90 -12.20 -15.80
CA ALA A 109 -10.17 -13.39 -16.60
C ALA A 109 -10.23 -14.65 -15.75
N VAL A 110 -9.40 -14.80 -14.72
CA VAL A 110 -9.49 -15.92 -13.76
C VAL A 110 -10.81 -15.87 -13.00
N LEU A 111 -11.24 -14.70 -12.51
CA LEU A 111 -12.53 -14.57 -11.83
C LEU A 111 -13.70 -14.93 -12.75
N VAL A 112 -13.69 -14.43 -13.99
CA VAL A 112 -14.69 -14.77 -15.01
C VAL A 112 -14.66 -16.27 -15.31
N LEU A 113 -13.47 -16.86 -15.43
CA LEU A 113 -13.30 -18.28 -15.69
C LEU A 113 -13.91 -19.12 -14.58
N ILE A 114 -13.69 -18.75 -13.31
CA ILE A 114 -14.30 -19.42 -12.15
C ILE A 114 -15.83 -19.37 -12.23
N VAL A 115 -16.40 -18.19 -12.54
CA VAL A 115 -17.86 -18.04 -12.69
C VAL A 115 -18.39 -18.92 -13.83
N VAL A 116 -17.70 -18.97 -14.97
CA VAL A 116 -18.11 -19.81 -16.12
C VAL A 116 -18.05 -21.30 -15.79
N ILE A 117 -17.02 -21.75 -15.07
CA ILE A 117 -16.90 -23.13 -14.59
C ILE A 117 -18.11 -23.48 -13.71
N GLN A 118 -18.48 -22.61 -12.77
CA GLN A 118 -19.60 -22.83 -11.85
C GLN A 118 -20.96 -22.90 -12.55
N ILE A 119 -21.16 -22.12 -13.62
CA ILE A 119 -22.45 -22.09 -14.35
C ILE A 119 -22.58 -23.25 -15.34
N THR A 120 -21.45 -23.71 -15.92
CA THR A 120 -21.47 -24.60 -17.09
C THR A 120 -20.96 -26.01 -16.78
N ASP A 121 -20.46 -26.27 -15.56
CA ASP A 121 -19.80 -27.54 -15.15
C ASP A 121 -18.68 -27.98 -16.12
N ARG A 122 -18.09 -27.01 -16.84
CA ARG A 122 -17.02 -27.23 -17.82
C ARG A 122 -15.67 -27.15 -17.15
N HIS A 123 -14.83 -28.13 -17.37
CA HIS A 123 -13.43 -28.07 -16.97
C HIS A 123 -12.58 -27.43 -18.07
N PHE A 124 -11.78 -26.43 -17.70
CA PHE A 124 -10.79 -25.83 -18.59
C PHE A 124 -9.42 -26.49 -18.37
N SER A 125 -8.65 -26.58 -19.44
CA SER A 125 -7.30 -27.15 -19.39
C SER A 125 -6.37 -26.30 -18.50
N SER A 126 -5.47 -26.94 -17.76
CA SER A 126 -4.44 -26.27 -16.95
C SER A 126 -3.56 -25.32 -17.77
N TRP A 127 -3.40 -25.56 -19.07
CA TRP A 127 -2.72 -24.66 -19.99
C TRP A 127 -3.34 -23.26 -20.07
N VAL A 128 -4.67 -23.14 -19.89
CA VAL A 128 -5.36 -21.83 -19.89
C VAL A 128 -4.94 -21.03 -18.66
N ILE A 129 -4.96 -21.67 -17.49
CA ILE A 129 -4.55 -21.04 -16.23
C ILE A 129 -3.06 -20.68 -16.28
N GLY A 130 -2.22 -21.61 -16.75
CA GLY A 130 -0.79 -21.36 -16.96
C GLY A 130 -0.52 -20.19 -17.90
N GLY A 131 -1.30 -20.07 -19.00
CA GLY A 131 -1.22 -18.95 -19.92
C GLY A 131 -1.61 -17.61 -19.29
N LEU A 132 -2.66 -17.58 -18.48
CA LEU A 132 -3.08 -16.38 -17.74
C LEU A 132 -2.01 -15.93 -16.72
N VAL A 133 -1.43 -16.88 -15.99
CA VAL A 133 -0.33 -16.61 -15.05
C VAL A 133 0.90 -16.08 -15.80
N ALA A 134 1.27 -16.71 -16.92
CA ALA A 134 2.38 -16.25 -17.75
C ALA A 134 2.15 -14.84 -18.31
N ALA A 135 0.93 -14.54 -18.76
CA ALA A 135 0.55 -13.21 -19.25
C ALA A 135 0.60 -12.15 -18.15
N PHE A 136 0.15 -12.47 -16.94
CA PHE A 136 0.27 -11.60 -15.76
C PHE A 136 1.74 -11.30 -15.45
N LEU A 137 2.57 -12.33 -15.33
CA LEU A 137 3.99 -12.17 -14.99
C LEU A 137 4.76 -11.41 -16.08
N ALA A 138 4.54 -11.74 -17.35
CA ALA A 138 5.16 -11.04 -18.47
C ALA A 138 4.77 -9.56 -18.49
N GLY A 139 3.48 -9.24 -18.29
CA GLY A 139 3.01 -7.86 -18.19
C GLY A 139 3.60 -7.12 -17.00
N PHE A 140 3.62 -7.75 -15.83
CA PHE A 140 4.16 -7.16 -14.60
C PHE A 140 5.65 -6.87 -14.72
N VAL A 141 6.45 -7.85 -15.16
CA VAL A 141 7.90 -7.69 -15.38
C VAL A 141 8.19 -6.61 -16.42
N TYR A 142 7.41 -6.57 -17.52
CA TYR A 142 7.55 -5.52 -18.53
C TYR A 142 7.30 -4.13 -17.93
N LEU A 143 6.25 -3.94 -17.13
CA LEU A 143 5.98 -2.65 -16.49
C LEU A 143 7.10 -2.27 -15.53
N LEU A 144 7.60 -3.21 -14.74
CA LEU A 144 8.69 -2.97 -13.80
C LEU A 144 9.98 -2.56 -14.53
N ALA A 145 10.35 -3.30 -15.59
CA ALA A 145 11.54 -3.01 -16.38
C ALA A 145 11.46 -1.70 -17.16
N THR A 146 10.25 -1.19 -17.42
CA THR A 146 10.01 0.05 -18.16
C THR A 146 9.64 1.24 -17.27
N MET A 147 9.60 1.05 -15.94
CA MET A 147 9.39 2.16 -15.02
C MET A 147 10.66 3.03 -14.94
N PRO A 148 10.56 4.36 -15.14
CA PRO A 148 11.68 5.26 -14.95
C PRO A 148 12.23 5.10 -13.54
N SER A 149 13.51 4.75 -13.43
CA SER A 149 14.19 4.56 -12.14
C SER A 149 14.87 5.84 -11.62
N GLU A 150 14.88 6.89 -12.46
CA GLU A 150 15.45 8.18 -12.11
C GLU A 150 14.47 8.98 -11.24
N PRO A 151 14.90 9.45 -10.06
CA PRO A 151 14.13 10.41 -9.28
C PRO A 151 13.86 11.66 -10.13
N ARG A 152 12.64 12.19 -10.05
CA ARG A 152 12.36 13.52 -10.60
C ARG A 152 13.24 14.55 -9.88
N ASP A 153 13.68 15.57 -10.60
CA ASP A 153 14.45 16.66 -10.00
C ASP A 153 13.63 17.27 -8.84
N PRO A 154 14.18 17.36 -7.61
CA PRO A 154 13.47 17.95 -6.47
C PRO A 154 12.95 19.37 -6.70
N TRP A 155 13.53 20.08 -7.67
CA TRP A 155 13.19 21.47 -8.00
C TRP A 155 12.40 21.61 -9.31
N ASP A 156 12.03 20.49 -9.94
CA ASP A 156 11.14 20.44 -11.10
C ASP A 156 9.74 19.99 -10.66
N ASP A 157 8.98 20.94 -10.09
CA ASP A 157 7.58 20.77 -9.71
C ASP A 157 6.61 20.94 -10.91
N GLY A 158 7.17 21.13 -12.12
CA GLY A 158 6.42 21.41 -13.34
C GLY A 158 5.98 22.86 -13.51
N ALA A 159 6.29 23.77 -12.57
CA ALA A 159 6.07 25.20 -12.74
C ALA A 159 7.15 25.79 -13.66
N ARG A 160 6.72 26.61 -14.63
CA ARG A 160 7.61 27.42 -15.47
C ARG A 160 7.15 28.87 -15.35
N VAL A 161 7.99 29.74 -14.80
CA VAL A 161 7.73 31.19 -14.77
C VAL A 161 7.79 31.79 -16.16
#